data_AF-A0A2T2UYW4-F1
#
_entry.id   AF-A0A2T2UYW4-F1
#
_cell.length_a   1.000
_cell.length_b   1.000
_cell.length_c   1.000
_cell.angle_alpha   90.00
_cell.angle_beta   90.00
_cell.angle_gamma   90.00
#
_symmetry.space_group_name_H-M   'P 1'
#
loop_
_entity.id
_entity.type
_entity.pdbx_description
1 polymer ?
#
loop_
_entity_poly.entity_id
_entity_poly.type
_entity_poly.pdbx_seq_one_letter_code
_entity_poly.pdbx_strand_id
1 'polypeptide(L)'
;MPTVLFEGPYRFYFYMRDLLTEPPHVHVERDRDEAKFWLDPVRLERGGGFSRHELRTIRKIVEDNQSQLLEEWNERSPRKRRPAHPRRPRRPRGGERGGVDGPPRRRAHGDDSPGMVPAPGVRYAGGAAELPPRGARPRRALAGAG
;
A
#
# COMPACT_ATOMS: atom_id res chain seq x y z
N MET A 1 6.81 -19.85 -15.83
CA MET A 1 6.78 -18.92 -14.68
C MET A 1 7.12 -19.72 -13.45
N PRO A 2 8.12 -19.33 -12.63
CA PRO A 2 8.34 -19.99 -11.36
C PRO A 2 7.14 -19.73 -10.43
N THR A 3 6.58 -20.80 -9.88
CA THR A 3 5.57 -20.73 -8.83
C THR A 3 6.23 -20.30 -7.53
N VAL A 4 5.65 -19.32 -6.85
CA VAL A 4 6.17 -18.77 -5.59
C VAL A 4 5.50 -19.44 -4.40
N LEU A 5 4.22 -19.75 -4.51
CA LEU A 5 3.44 -20.44 -3.49
C LEU A 5 2.38 -21.32 -4.18
N PHE A 6 2.09 -22.46 -3.57
CA PHE A 6 1.00 -23.32 -3.96
C PHE A 6 0.16 -23.63 -2.72
N GLU A 7 -1.09 -23.18 -2.69
CA GLU A 7 -1.96 -23.35 -1.53
C GLU A 7 -3.35 -23.83 -1.98
N GLY A 8 -3.70 -25.06 -1.57
CA GLY A 8 -4.90 -25.72 -2.05
C GLY A 8 -4.89 -25.86 -3.59
N PRO A 9 -5.94 -25.41 -4.30
CA PRO A 9 -5.99 -25.44 -5.76
C PRO A 9 -5.35 -24.20 -6.42
N TYR A 10 -4.80 -23.25 -5.66
CA TYR A 10 -4.36 -21.95 -6.16
C TYR A 10 -2.84 -21.92 -6.36
N ARG A 11 -2.41 -21.55 -7.58
CA ARG A 11 -1.01 -21.33 -7.92
C ARG A 11 -0.67 -19.86 -7.91
N PHE A 12 0.28 -19.44 -7.08
CA PHE A 12 0.75 -18.06 -6.99
C PHE A 12 2.07 -17.89 -7.74
N TYR A 13 2.18 -16.85 -8.58
CA TYR A 13 3.37 -16.61 -9.39
C TYR A 13 3.55 -15.12 -9.74
N PHE A 14 4.76 -14.78 -10.22
CA PHE A 14 5.11 -13.46 -10.72
C PHE A 14 5.49 -13.51 -12.19
N TYR A 15 5.06 -12.51 -12.97
CA TYR A 15 5.60 -12.29 -14.31
C TYR A 15 6.95 -11.58 -14.22
N MET A 16 7.95 -12.09 -14.94
CA MET A 16 9.29 -11.48 -14.97
C MET A 16 9.28 -10.02 -15.48
N ARG A 17 8.35 -9.68 -16.38
CA ARG A 17 8.17 -8.32 -16.89
C ARG A 17 7.73 -7.35 -15.80
N ASP A 18 6.90 -7.83 -14.90
CA ASP A 18 6.26 -7.02 -13.88
C ASP A 18 7.25 -6.67 -12.75
N LEU A 19 8.16 -7.61 -12.43
CA LEU A 19 9.24 -7.41 -11.44
C LEU A 19 10.17 -6.21 -11.74
N LEU A 20 10.20 -5.72 -12.98
CA LEU A 20 11.02 -4.59 -13.42
C LEU A 20 10.33 -3.23 -13.21
N THR A 21 9.03 -3.17 -13.46
CA THR A 21 8.31 -1.91 -13.72
C THR A 21 7.13 -1.67 -12.78
N GLU A 22 6.50 -2.73 -12.29
CA GLU A 22 5.28 -2.65 -11.50
C GLU A 22 5.57 -2.67 -9.98
N PRO A 23 4.64 -2.15 -9.15
CA PRO A 23 4.65 -2.37 -7.72
C PRO A 23 4.48 -3.85 -7.33
N PRO A 24 4.80 -4.25 -6.09
CA PRO A 24 4.65 -5.63 -5.62
C PRO A 24 3.22 -6.17 -5.77
N HIS A 25 3.07 -7.23 -6.55
CA HIS A 25 1.80 -7.92 -6.74
C HIS A 25 2.02 -9.39 -7.07
N VAL A 26 0.97 -10.20 -6.94
CA VAL A 26 0.98 -11.63 -7.22
C VAL A 26 -0.16 -11.99 -8.17
N HIS A 27 0.12 -12.89 -9.11
CA HIS A 27 -0.89 -13.53 -9.95
C HIS A 27 -1.28 -14.87 -9.33
N VAL A 28 -2.56 -15.18 -9.39
CA VAL A 28 -3.16 -16.40 -8.83
C VAL A 28 -3.92 -17.09 -9.95
N GLU A 29 -3.57 -18.34 -10.23
CA GLU A 29 -4.23 -19.15 -11.27
C GLU A 29 -4.89 -20.37 -10.64
N ARG A 30 -6.07 -20.70 -11.16
CA ARG A 30 -6.73 -22.00 -10.96
C ARG A 30 -7.52 -22.35 -12.22
N ASP A 31 -7.22 -23.49 -12.83
CA ASP A 31 -7.85 -23.96 -14.05
C ASP A 31 -7.80 -22.93 -15.21
N ARG A 32 -8.91 -22.24 -15.48
CA ARG A 32 -9.03 -21.18 -16.48
C ARG A 32 -9.19 -19.79 -15.86
N ASP A 33 -9.24 -19.71 -14.54
CA ASP A 33 -9.43 -18.49 -13.78
C ASP A 33 -8.08 -17.90 -13.36
N GLU A 34 -7.98 -16.58 -13.44
CA GLU A 34 -6.78 -15.82 -13.07
C GLU A 34 -7.15 -14.56 -12.28
N ALA A 35 -6.50 -14.36 -11.14
CA ALA A 35 -6.62 -13.16 -10.32
C ALA A 35 -5.26 -12.48 -10.13
N LYS A 36 -5.31 -11.18 -9.88
CA LYS A 36 -4.15 -10.33 -9.58
C LYS A 36 -4.41 -9.53 -8.30
N PHE A 37 -3.45 -9.60 -7.38
CA PHE A 37 -3.51 -8.93 -6.09
C PHE A 37 -2.25 -8.10 -5.85
N TRP A 38 -2.42 -6.83 -5.48
CA TRP A 38 -1.34 -6.02 -4.91
C TRP A 38 -0.94 -6.59 -3.56
N LEU A 39 0.35 -6.48 -3.20
CA LEU A 39 0.88 -6.94 -1.91
C LEU A 39 1.11 -5.81 -0.91
N ASP A 40 1.06 -4.54 -1.33
CA ASP A 40 1.21 -3.38 -0.44
C ASP A 40 0.30 -2.21 -0.87
N PRO A 41 -0.85 -2.01 -0.20
CA PRO A 41 -1.54 -2.95 0.70
C PRO A 41 -2.22 -4.10 -0.06
N VAL A 42 -2.57 -5.20 0.63
CA VAL A 42 -3.24 -6.35 0.00
C VAL A 42 -4.61 -5.98 -0.56
N ARG A 43 -4.70 -5.89 -1.89
CA ARG A 43 -5.92 -5.47 -2.60
C ARG A 43 -6.08 -6.22 -3.91
N LEU A 44 -7.33 -6.62 -4.19
CA LEU A 44 -7.72 -7.18 -5.47
C LEU A 44 -7.64 -6.12 -6.56
N GLU A 45 -6.96 -6.43 -7.66
CA GLU A 45 -6.97 -5.61 -8.88
C GLU A 45 -7.87 -6.23 -9.95
N ARG A 46 -7.73 -7.53 -10.18
CA ARG A 46 -8.49 -8.29 -11.17
C ARG A 46 -8.81 -9.67 -10.63
N GLY A 47 -10.05 -10.12 -10.76
CA GLY A 47 -10.48 -11.44 -10.27
C GLY A 47 -10.72 -12.51 -11.34
N GLY A 48 -10.50 -12.18 -12.62
CA GLY A 48 -10.73 -13.00 -13.82
C GLY A 48 -11.27 -14.41 -13.62
N GLY A 49 -12.60 -14.56 -13.55
CA GLY A 49 -13.29 -15.86 -13.50
C GLY A 49 -13.64 -16.37 -12.10
N PHE A 50 -12.91 -15.96 -11.06
CA PHE A 50 -13.19 -16.38 -9.70
C PHE A 50 -14.50 -15.80 -9.14
N SER A 51 -15.23 -16.61 -8.37
CA SER A 51 -16.40 -16.15 -7.62
C SER A 51 -15.99 -15.23 -6.46
N ARG A 52 -16.93 -14.42 -5.96
CA ARG A 52 -16.68 -13.52 -4.81
C ARG A 52 -16.23 -14.27 -3.56
N HIS A 53 -16.69 -15.50 -3.35
CA HIS A 53 -16.29 -16.31 -2.20
C HIS A 53 -14.84 -16.77 -2.33
N GLU A 54 -14.44 -17.22 -3.52
CA GLU A 54 -13.06 -17.63 -3.79
C GLU A 54 -12.10 -16.45 -3.71
N LEU A 55 -12.46 -15.29 -4.24
CA LEU A 55 -11.64 -14.09 -4.12
C LEU A 55 -11.40 -13.68 -2.66
N ARG A 56 -12.35 -13.94 -1.76
CA ARG A 56 -12.16 -13.72 -0.31
C ARG A 56 -11.20 -14.73 0.29
N THR A 57 -11.30 -16.00 -0.10
CA THR A 57 -10.37 -17.06 0.32
C THR A 57 -8.96 -16.77 -0.18
N ILE A 58 -8.81 -16.45 -1.46
CA ILE A 58 -7.51 -16.11 -2.07
C ILE A 58 -6.93 -14.87 -1.39
N ARG A 59 -7.74 -13.82 -1.16
CA ARG A 59 -7.27 -12.63 -0.42
C ARG A 59 -6.71 -13.00 0.95
N LYS A 60 -7.41 -13.86 1.70
CA LYS A 60 -6.94 -14.30 3.01
C LYS A 60 -5.60 -15.04 2.91
N ILE A 61 -5.46 -15.94 1.94
CA ILE A 61 -4.20 -16.64 1.67
C ILE A 61 -3.07 -15.63 1.37
N VAL A 62 -3.33 -14.62 0.55
CA VAL A 62 -2.36 -13.57 0.25
C VAL A 62 -2.01 -12.74 1.48
N GLU A 63 -2.97 -12.44 2.35
CA GLU A 63 -2.74 -11.72 3.60
C GLU A 63 -1.89 -12.54 4.58
N ASP A 64 -2.22 -13.82 4.75
CA ASP A 64 -1.52 -14.74 5.65
C ASP A 64 -0.06 -14.97 5.18
N ASN A 65 0.18 -14.95 3.86
CA ASN A 65 1.50 -15.14 3.25
C ASN A 65 2.16 -13.83 2.76
N GLN A 66 1.61 -12.65 3.12
CA GLN A 66 2.00 -11.36 2.54
C GLN A 66 3.50 -11.09 2.69
N SER A 67 4.04 -11.33 3.89
CA SER A 67 5.45 -11.08 4.20
C SER A 67 6.39 -11.91 3.33
N GLN A 68 6.09 -13.20 3.17
CA GLN A 68 6.87 -14.11 2.32
C GLN A 68 6.79 -13.68 0.85
N LEU A 69 5.59 -13.37 0.35
CA LEU A 69 5.41 -12.94 -1.04
C LEU A 69 6.15 -11.62 -1.33
N LEU A 70 6.19 -10.69 -0.37
CA LEU A 70 6.95 -9.44 -0.48
C LEU A 70 8.47 -9.68 -0.46
N GLU A 71 8.96 -10.59 0.38
CA GLU A 71 10.38 -10.96 0.42
C GLU A 71 10.82 -11.56 -0.92
N GLU A 72 10.06 -12.54 -1.41
CA GLU A 72 10.23 -13.20 -2.70
C GLU A 72 10.16 -12.23 -3.90
N TRP A 73 9.28 -11.24 -3.83
CA TRP A 73 9.22 -10.15 -4.82
C TRP A 73 10.50 -9.29 -4.78
N ASN A 74 10.93 -8.91 -3.57
CA ASN A 74 12.10 -8.06 -3.36
C ASN A 74 13.41 -8.73 -3.74
N GLU A 75 13.53 -10.04 -3.56
CA GLU A 75 14.71 -10.81 -3.96
C GLU A 75 14.84 -10.91 -5.48
N ARG A 76 13.71 -11.14 -6.18
CA ARG A 76 13.68 -11.26 -7.64
C ARG A 76 13.70 -9.92 -8.37
N SER A 77 13.28 -8.82 -7.72
CA SER A 77 13.27 -7.51 -8.37
C SER A 77 14.70 -6.95 -8.52
N PRO A 78 15.14 -6.66 -9.76
CA PRO A 78 16.50 -6.16 -10.02
C PRO A 78 16.74 -4.75 -9.45
N ARG A 79 15.69 -4.04 -9.00
CA ARG A 79 15.80 -2.69 -8.42
C ARG A 79 16.75 -2.61 -7.22
N LYS A 80 16.98 -3.71 -6.50
CA LYS A 80 17.96 -3.73 -5.38
C LYS A 80 19.43 -3.92 -5.80
N ARG A 81 19.73 -4.24 -7.06
CA ARG A 81 21.11 -4.49 -7.53
C ARG A 81 21.87 -3.24 -8.00
N ARG A 82 21.31 -2.04 -7.92
CA ARG A 82 22.07 -0.81 -8.16
C ARG A 82 22.59 -0.27 -6.82
N PRO A 83 23.90 -0.37 -6.52
CA PRO A 83 24.47 0.44 -5.45
C PRO A 83 24.16 1.91 -5.77
N ALA A 84 23.75 2.65 -4.74
CA ALA A 84 23.54 4.09 -4.85
C ALA A 84 24.78 4.71 -5.49
N HIS A 85 24.65 5.25 -6.70
CA HIS A 85 25.72 6.04 -7.29
C HIS A 85 25.96 7.21 -6.33
N PRO A 86 27.16 7.36 -5.74
CA PRO A 86 27.41 8.48 -4.84
C PRO A 86 27.17 9.74 -5.66
N ARG A 87 26.24 10.57 -5.18
CA ARG A 87 25.98 11.89 -5.79
C ARG A 87 27.33 12.61 -5.83
N ARG A 88 27.85 12.87 -7.04
CA ARG A 88 29.04 13.71 -7.22
C ARG A 88 28.80 15.01 -6.43
N PRO A 89 29.69 15.40 -5.51
CA PRO A 89 29.53 16.69 -4.84
C PRO A 89 29.54 17.78 -5.91
N ARG A 90 28.54 18.68 -5.83
CA ARG A 90 28.49 19.87 -6.68
C ARG A 90 29.77 20.65 -6.43
N ARG A 91 30.57 20.90 -7.47
CA ARG A 91 31.70 21.84 -7.39
C ARG A 91 31.14 23.20 -6.93
N PRO A 92 31.71 23.86 -5.90
CA PRO A 92 31.34 25.23 -5.61
C PRO A 92 31.79 26.12 -6.77
N ARG A 93 30.89 26.97 -7.28
CA ARG A 93 31.23 28.07 -8.18
C ARG A 93 31.94 29.15 -7.35
N GLY A 94 33.27 29.12 -7.31
CA GLY A 94 34.08 30.21 -6.81
C GLY A 94 34.23 31.27 -7.90
N GLY A 95 33.48 32.37 -7.78
CA GLY A 95 33.73 33.62 -8.47
C GLY A 95 34.19 34.65 -7.44
N GLU A 96 35.49 34.82 -7.28
CA GLU A 96 36.09 35.88 -6.46
C GLU A 96 36.65 36.98 -7.37
N ARG A 97 36.00 38.14 -7.35
CA ARG A 97 36.52 39.52 -7.49
C ARG A 97 35.45 40.38 -6.79
N GLY A 98 35.65 41.01 -5.65
CA GLY A 98 36.65 42.03 -5.30
C GLY A 98 35.94 43.38 -5.22
N GLY A 99 35.99 44.08 -4.08
CA GLY A 99 35.52 45.47 -3.97
C GLY A 99 34.92 45.83 -2.61
N VAL A 100 35.66 46.65 -1.86
CA VAL A 100 35.43 47.17 -0.52
C VAL A 100 34.61 48.47 -0.50
N ASP A 101 34.17 48.81 0.72
CA ASP A 101 33.87 50.14 1.27
C ASP A 101 32.44 50.73 1.19
N GLY A 102 31.84 50.86 2.38
CA GLY A 102 30.79 51.85 2.68
C GLY A 102 29.93 51.52 3.91
N PRO A 103 30.15 52.15 5.10
CA PRO A 103 29.12 52.29 6.14
C PRO A 103 28.32 53.60 5.89
N PRO A 104 27.21 53.94 6.59
CA PRO A 104 26.70 53.45 7.89
C PRO A 104 25.16 53.16 7.86
N ARG A 105 24.47 52.74 8.95
CA ARG A 105 23.76 53.63 9.90
C ARG A 105 23.18 52.82 11.07
N ARG A 106 23.35 53.36 12.28
CA ARG A 106 22.69 52.97 13.55
C ARG A 106 21.20 53.34 13.50
N ARG A 107 20.27 52.63 14.15
CA ARG A 107 19.73 52.72 15.54
C ARG A 107 18.36 51.97 15.44
N ALA A 108 17.64 51.45 16.43
CA ALA A 108 17.58 51.49 17.88
C ALA A 108 16.39 50.54 18.28
N HIS A 109 16.39 50.04 19.52
CA HIS A 109 15.24 49.73 20.42
C HIS A 109 13.98 49.04 19.84
N GLY A 110 13.52 47.90 20.37
CA GLY A 110 12.94 47.73 21.71
C GLY A 110 11.47 47.25 21.56
N ASP A 111 10.91 46.66 22.62
CA ASP A 111 9.54 46.11 22.78
C ASP A 111 9.31 44.69 22.25
N ASP A 112 9.22 43.63 23.08
CA ASP A 112 8.32 43.33 24.22
C ASP A 112 7.01 42.62 23.79
N SER A 113 7.07 41.28 23.85
CA SER A 113 6.06 40.36 24.39
C SER A 113 4.69 40.20 23.65
N PRO A 114 3.75 39.34 24.12
CA PRO A 114 3.60 37.94 23.69
C PRO A 114 2.17 37.56 23.21
N GLY A 115 1.97 36.37 22.62
CA GLY A 115 0.63 35.76 22.42
C GLY A 115 0.71 34.38 21.75
N MET A 116 0.39 33.25 22.42
CA MET A 116 -0.97 32.72 22.67
C MET A 116 -1.68 32.48 21.32
N VAL A 117 -2.11 31.31 20.84
CA VAL A 117 -2.55 30.01 21.38
C VAL A 117 -2.66 29.02 20.19
N PRO A 118 -2.73 27.69 20.42
CA PRO A 118 -2.91 26.69 19.37
C PRO A 118 -4.38 26.51 18.95
N ALA A 119 -4.62 26.25 17.66
CA ALA A 119 -5.94 25.89 17.14
C ALA A 119 -6.18 24.36 17.13
N PRO A 120 -7.44 23.91 17.24
CA PRO A 120 -7.79 22.62 17.85
C PRO A 120 -8.28 21.53 16.88
N GLY A 121 -8.09 20.28 17.31
CA GLY A 121 -9.12 19.22 17.31
C GLY A 121 -9.71 18.72 15.99
N VAL A 122 -9.21 17.59 15.48
CA VAL A 122 -10.04 16.61 14.77
C VAL A 122 -10.14 15.37 15.64
N ARG A 123 -11.25 15.27 16.37
CA ARG A 123 -11.72 14.04 17.01
C ARG A 123 -12.65 13.35 16.02
N TYR A 124 -12.33 12.14 15.59
CA TYR A 124 -13.35 11.25 15.05
C TYR A 124 -14.08 10.61 16.24
N ALA A 125 -15.29 11.11 16.53
CA ALA A 125 -16.23 10.46 17.43
C ALA A 125 -16.90 9.28 16.70
N GLY A 126 -16.97 8.14 17.37
CA GLY A 126 -17.86 7.05 17.01
C GLY A 126 -19.33 7.39 17.31
N GLY A 127 -20.26 6.58 16.78
CA GLY A 127 -21.66 6.65 17.18
C GLY A 127 -22.64 6.01 16.21
N ALA A 128 -22.93 4.74 16.49
CA ALA A 128 -24.26 4.11 16.45
C ALA A 128 -25.18 4.29 15.22
N ALA A 129 -25.48 3.14 14.58
CA ALA A 129 -26.84 2.87 14.11
C ALA A 129 -27.13 1.36 14.25
N GLU A 130 -27.61 0.99 15.43
CA GLU A 130 -28.32 -0.25 15.68
C GLU A 130 -29.82 0.03 15.51
N LEU A 131 -30.51 -0.74 14.66
CA LEU A 131 -31.96 -0.89 14.66
C LEU A 131 -32.31 -2.32 14.19
N PRO A 132 -32.95 -3.15 15.02
CA PRO A 132 -33.66 -4.36 14.59
C PRO A 132 -35.20 -4.15 14.68
N PRO A 133 -36.06 -5.18 14.47
CA PRO A 133 -36.30 -5.93 13.24
C PRO A 133 -37.82 -6.01 12.91
N ARG A 134 -38.23 -6.31 11.65
CA ARG A 134 -39.60 -6.81 11.37
C ARG A 134 -39.62 -7.77 10.17
N GLY A 135 -40.19 -8.97 10.36
CA GLY A 135 -40.61 -9.86 9.27
C GLY A 135 -40.31 -11.33 9.51
N ALA A 136 -41.12 -11.99 10.34
CA ALA A 136 -41.09 -13.42 10.59
C ALA A 136 -41.56 -14.26 9.38
N ARG A 137 -41.25 -15.56 9.47
CA ARG A 137 -41.22 -16.64 8.44
C ARG A 137 -42.62 -17.11 7.98
N PRO A 138 -42.70 -18.08 7.03
CA PRO A 138 -42.66 -19.49 7.45
C PRO A 138 -41.76 -20.34 6.51
N ARG A 139 -40.79 -21.13 7.00
CA ARG A 139 -40.96 -22.54 7.44
C ARG A 139 -41.95 -23.35 6.59
N ARG A 140 -41.42 -24.18 5.70
CA ARG A 140 -42.01 -25.49 5.41
C ARG A 140 -40.88 -26.50 5.21
N ALA A 141 -40.85 -27.51 6.07
CA ALA A 141 -39.95 -28.65 6.01
C ALA A 141 -40.80 -29.92 6.14
N LEU A 142 -40.23 -31.02 5.63
CA LEU A 142 -40.62 -32.43 5.82
C LEU A 142 -41.84 -32.86 5.00
N ALA A 143 -42.04 -34.09 4.56
CA ALA A 143 -41.28 -35.33 4.34
C ALA A 143 -42.35 -36.31 3.78
N GLY A 144 -41.96 -37.37 3.06
CA GLY A 144 -42.90 -38.26 2.35
C GLY A 144 -43.79 -39.17 3.21
N ALA A 145 -44.74 -39.85 2.55
CA ALA A 145 -45.30 -41.17 2.84
C ALA A 145 -46.49 -41.44 1.88
N GLY A 146 -46.60 -42.65 1.32
CA GLY A 146 -47.78 -43.17 0.63
C GLY A 146 -47.51 -43.62 -0.80
#